data_AF-A0A1J5LBU4-F1
#
_entry.id   AF-A0A1J5LBU4-F1
#
_cell.length_a   1.000
_cell.length_b   1.000
_cell.length_c   1.000
_cell.angle_alpha   90.00
_cell.angle_beta   90.00
_cell.angle_gamma   90.00
#
_symmetry.space_group_name_H-M   'P 1'
#
loop_
_entity.id
_entity.type
_entity.pdbx_description
1 polymer ?
#
loop_
_entity_poly.entity_id
_entity_poly.type
_entity_poly.pdbx_seq_one_letter_code
_entity_poly.pdbx_strand_id
1 'polypeptide(L)'
;MKPIKQIALIIALALAPVVSAQTLTPVQQKIEENKVEVFTSAERDNMQMWFANEVEKMKLTNEVEEQYLDIIIHHVVKVKRINDKDSDLAVDEQKRAFTKQIKEVNSECKEILTEEQYAMHLKNWGKLTEAAEKRFFKDKM
;
A
#
# COMPACT_ATOMS: atom_id res chain seq x y z
N MET A 1 -34.89 25.37 -45.74
CA MET A 1 -35.03 24.98 -44.31
C MET A 1 -33.81 24.16 -43.92
N LYS A 2 -32.95 24.74 -43.08
CA LYS A 2 -31.80 24.08 -42.46
C LYS A 2 -32.22 23.66 -41.05
N PRO A 3 -32.42 22.36 -40.75
CA PRO A 3 -32.38 21.94 -39.34
C PRO A 3 -31.51 20.71 -39.09
N ILE A 4 -30.99 20.02 -40.12
CA ILE A 4 -30.26 18.76 -39.91
C ILE A 4 -28.81 19.01 -39.45
N LYS A 5 -28.19 20.13 -39.86
CA LYS A 5 -26.81 20.48 -39.46
C LYS A 5 -26.67 21.03 -38.03
N GLN A 6 -27.76 21.39 -37.36
CA GLN A 6 -27.71 21.90 -35.98
C GLN A 6 -27.90 20.79 -34.93
N ILE A 7 -28.58 19.69 -35.27
CA ILE A 7 -28.81 18.58 -34.34
C ILE A 7 -27.53 17.74 -34.14
N ALA A 8 -26.67 17.65 -35.16
CA ALA A 8 -25.38 16.96 -35.05
C ALA A 8 -24.36 17.67 -34.13
N LEU A 9 -24.54 18.98 -33.85
CA LEU A 9 -23.60 19.75 -33.02
C LEU A 9 -23.91 19.62 -31.51
N ILE A 10 -25.13 19.25 -31.13
CA ILE A 10 -25.54 19.16 -29.72
C ILE A 10 -25.19 17.79 -29.11
N ILE A 11 -25.17 16.73 -29.91
CA ILE A 11 -24.82 15.38 -29.44
C ILE A 11 -23.30 15.22 -29.22
N ALA A 12 -22.47 16.03 -29.89
CA ALA A 12 -21.02 16.01 -29.71
C ALA A 12 -20.53 16.70 -28.41
N LEU A 13 -21.36 17.49 -27.72
CA LEU A 13 -20.97 18.18 -26.48
C LEU A 13 -21.33 17.42 -25.19
N ALA A 14 -22.14 16.36 -25.26
CA ALA A 14 -22.63 15.64 -24.07
C ALA A 14 -21.73 14.46 -23.64
N LEU A 15 -20.63 14.20 -24.36
CA LEU A 15 -19.66 13.14 -24.07
C LEU A 15 -18.32 13.67 -23.57
N ALA A 16 -18.27 14.90 -23.03
CA ALA A 16 -17.17 15.23 -22.13
C ALA A 16 -17.33 14.31 -20.91
N PRO A 17 -16.37 13.42 -20.60
CA PRO A 17 -16.41 12.71 -19.34
C PRO A 17 -16.43 13.77 -18.25
N VAL A 18 -17.48 13.77 -17.44
CA VAL A 18 -17.48 14.49 -16.18
C VAL A 18 -16.40 13.79 -15.35
N VAL A 19 -15.16 14.27 -15.47
CA VAL A 19 -14.09 13.92 -14.55
C VAL A 19 -14.54 14.50 -13.22
N SER A 20 -15.30 13.71 -12.46
CA SER A 20 -15.48 13.95 -11.05
C SER A 20 -14.12 13.71 -10.43
N ALA A 21 -13.33 14.78 -10.32
CA ALA A 21 -12.26 14.82 -9.34
C ALA A 21 -12.95 14.68 -7.98
N GLN A 22 -13.00 13.47 -7.44
CA GLN A 22 -13.61 13.22 -6.14
C GLN A 22 -12.84 14.05 -5.11
N THR A 23 -13.48 15.09 -4.59
CA THR A 23 -12.93 15.89 -3.50
C THR A 23 -12.88 15.01 -2.25
N LEU A 24 -11.69 14.91 -1.65
CA LEU A 24 -11.51 14.17 -0.40
C LEU A 24 -12.47 14.70 0.66
N THR A 25 -13.07 13.78 1.42
CA THR A 25 -13.84 14.13 2.63
C THR A 25 -12.92 14.82 3.65
N PRO A 26 -13.46 15.65 4.57
CA PRO A 26 -12.65 16.28 5.61
C PRO A 26 -11.80 15.29 6.43
N VAL A 27 -12.31 14.07 6.65
CA VAL A 27 -11.58 12.99 7.33
C VAL A 27 -10.40 12.51 6.48
N GLN A 28 -10.59 12.30 5.18
CA GLN A 28 -9.52 11.89 4.27
C GLN A 28 -8.46 12.98 4.10
N GLN A 29 -8.85 14.25 4.07
CA GLN A 29 -7.91 15.37 4.04
C GLN A 29 -7.01 15.37 5.27
N LYS A 30 -7.60 15.22 6.47
CA LYS A 30 -6.84 15.15 7.72
C LYS A 30 -5.88 13.95 7.76
N ILE A 31 -6.30 12.80 7.26
CA ILE A 31 -5.43 11.62 7.15
C ILE A 31 -4.21 11.93 6.26
N GLU A 32 -4.42 12.57 5.10
CA GLU A 32 -3.32 12.89 4.19
C GLU A 32 -2.39 13.97 4.76
N GLU A 33 -2.91 14.96 5.48
CA GLU A 33 -2.12 16.00 6.15
C GLU A 33 -1.22 15.45 7.28
N ASN A 34 -1.70 14.41 7.98
CA ASN A 34 -0.99 13.79 9.09
C ASN A 34 0.03 12.73 8.67
N LYS A 35 -0.10 12.21 7.45
CA LYS A 35 0.78 11.17 6.93
C LYS A 35 2.23 11.62 6.85
N VAL A 36 3.13 10.75 7.30
CA VAL A 36 4.58 10.96 7.17
C VAL A 36 5.13 10.02 6.10
N GLU A 37 5.70 10.61 5.04
CA GLU A 37 6.28 9.84 3.93
C GLU A 37 7.65 9.27 4.32
N VAL A 38 7.72 7.94 4.44
CA VAL A 38 8.95 7.20 4.81
C VAL A 38 9.86 6.95 3.61
N PHE A 39 9.25 6.81 2.43
CA PHE A 39 9.90 6.56 1.15
C PHE A 39 9.38 7.55 0.12
N THR A 40 10.23 7.98 -0.80
CA THR A 40 9.82 8.75 -1.99
C THR A 40 8.93 7.90 -2.90
N SER A 41 8.19 8.53 -3.83
CA SER A 41 7.36 7.78 -4.78
C SER A 41 8.18 6.79 -5.60
N ALA A 42 9.33 7.21 -6.13
CA ALA A 42 10.18 6.34 -6.92
C ALA A 42 10.71 5.14 -6.13
N GLU A 43 11.05 5.32 -4.84
CA GLU A 43 11.45 4.20 -3.98
C GLU A 43 10.30 3.22 -3.76
N ARG A 44 9.08 3.72 -3.53
CA ARG A 44 7.89 2.87 -3.38
C ARG A 44 7.59 2.09 -4.65
N ASP A 45 7.63 2.73 -5.80
CA ASP A 45 7.35 2.09 -7.09
C ASP A 45 8.36 0.96 -7.34
N ASN A 46 9.65 1.22 -7.07
CA ASN A 46 10.70 0.20 -7.16
C ASN A 46 10.47 -0.95 -6.18
N MET A 47 10.09 -0.67 -4.93
CA MET A 47 9.80 -1.70 -3.94
C MET A 47 8.58 -2.54 -4.33
N GLN A 48 7.52 -1.92 -4.86
CA GLN A 48 6.31 -2.60 -5.33
C GLN A 48 6.62 -3.51 -6.52
N MET A 49 7.34 -3.01 -7.53
CA MET A 49 7.76 -3.81 -8.68
C MET A 49 8.65 -4.98 -8.26
N TRP A 50 9.62 -4.73 -7.37
CA TRP A 50 10.47 -5.79 -6.85
C TRP A 50 9.67 -6.85 -6.09
N PHE A 51 8.74 -6.43 -5.21
CA PHE A 51 7.92 -7.36 -4.44
C PHE A 51 7.00 -8.18 -5.34
N ALA A 52 6.37 -7.55 -6.33
CA ALA A 52 5.54 -8.26 -7.31
C ALA A 52 6.33 -9.34 -8.06
N ASN A 53 7.56 -9.01 -8.51
CA ASN A 53 8.44 -9.98 -9.17
C ASN A 53 8.85 -11.13 -8.23
N GLU A 54 9.01 -10.88 -6.93
CA GLU A 54 9.33 -11.92 -5.96
C GLU A 54 8.12 -12.79 -5.62
N VAL A 55 6.90 -12.21 -5.56
CA VAL A 55 5.65 -12.97 -5.39
C VAL A 55 5.40 -13.89 -6.58
N GLU A 56 5.66 -13.44 -7.82
CA GLU A 56 5.54 -14.28 -9.01
C GLU A 56 6.46 -15.52 -8.95
N LYS A 57 7.62 -15.41 -8.27
CA LYS A 57 8.54 -16.54 -8.07
C LYS A 57 8.05 -17.52 -7.02
N MET A 58 7.14 -17.12 -6.12
CA MET A 58 6.54 -18.01 -5.12
C MET A 58 5.55 -19.01 -5.73
N LYS A 59 5.13 -18.78 -6.98
CA LYS A 59 4.23 -19.67 -7.74
C LYS A 59 2.98 -20.05 -6.93
N LEU A 60 2.36 -19.04 -6.32
CA LEU A 60 1.11 -19.18 -5.60
C LEU A 60 -0.01 -19.54 -6.57
N THR A 61 -1.04 -20.23 -6.07
CA THR A 61 -2.30 -20.33 -6.81
C THR A 61 -3.03 -18.99 -6.73
N ASN A 62 -3.92 -18.69 -7.68
CA ASN A 62 -4.65 -17.41 -7.68
C ASN A 62 -5.36 -17.12 -6.34
N GLU A 63 -5.99 -18.14 -5.75
CA GLU A 63 -6.69 -18.01 -4.46
C GLU A 63 -5.73 -17.71 -3.29
N VAL A 64 -4.58 -18.41 -3.25
CA VAL A 64 -3.57 -18.17 -2.21
C VAL A 64 -2.87 -16.83 -2.42
N GLU A 65 -2.65 -16.42 -3.66
CA GLU A 65 -2.06 -15.12 -4.00
C GLU A 65 -2.96 -13.96 -3.56
N GLU A 66 -4.27 -14.05 -3.81
CA GLU A 66 -5.24 -13.06 -3.36
C GLU A 66 -5.23 -12.92 -1.84
N GLN A 67 -5.35 -14.04 -1.11
CA GLN A 67 -5.29 -14.05 0.36
C GLN A 67 -3.96 -13.51 0.90
N TYR A 68 -2.86 -13.90 0.26
CA TYR A 68 -1.53 -13.44 0.63
C TYR A 68 -1.40 -11.91 0.46
N LEU A 69 -1.80 -11.37 -0.69
CA LEU A 69 -1.75 -9.94 -0.95
C LEU A 69 -2.66 -9.15 -0.01
N ASP A 70 -3.83 -9.68 0.34
CA ASP A 70 -4.74 -9.06 1.31
C ASP A 70 -4.10 -8.94 2.70
N ILE A 71 -3.45 -10.02 3.19
CA ILE A 71 -2.70 -9.99 4.46
C ILE A 71 -1.60 -8.92 4.39
N ILE A 72 -0.79 -8.93 3.32
CA ILE A 72 0.30 -7.97 3.15
C ILE A 72 -0.23 -6.53 3.15
N ILE A 73 -1.24 -6.23 2.35
CA ILE A 73 -1.82 -4.88 2.23
C ILE A 73 -2.41 -4.42 3.55
N HIS A 74 -3.14 -5.30 4.24
CA HIS A 74 -3.74 -5.03 5.54
C HIS A 74 -2.71 -4.51 6.55
N HIS A 75 -1.56 -5.18 6.63
CA HIS A 75 -0.51 -4.80 7.56
C HIS A 75 0.38 -3.64 7.06
N VAL A 76 0.61 -3.51 5.75
CA VAL A 76 1.31 -2.34 5.18
C VAL A 76 0.57 -1.05 5.54
N VAL A 77 -0.76 -1.04 5.44
CA VAL A 77 -1.57 0.13 5.80
C VAL A 77 -1.42 0.48 7.28
N LYS A 78 -1.39 -0.51 8.18
CA LYS A 78 -1.16 -0.30 9.61
C LYS A 78 0.24 0.26 9.88
N VAL A 79 1.27 -0.34 9.28
CA VAL A 79 2.67 0.08 9.44
C VAL A 79 2.91 1.51 8.95
N LYS A 80 2.33 1.88 7.79
CA LYS A 80 2.48 3.23 7.22
C LYS A 80 2.01 4.36 8.14
N ARG A 81 1.16 4.04 9.12
CA ARG A 81 0.51 5.03 10.00
C ARG A 81 1.11 5.10 11.40
N ILE A 82 2.06 4.22 11.73
CA ILE A 82 2.66 4.15 13.08
C ILE A 82 3.31 5.47 13.49
N ASN A 83 3.86 6.22 12.53
CA ASN A 83 4.53 7.49 12.73
C ASN A 83 3.76 8.70 12.18
N ASP A 84 2.46 8.57 11.90
CA ASP A 84 1.62 9.71 11.50
C ASP A 84 1.76 10.84 12.53
N LYS A 85 1.59 12.10 12.11
CA LYS A 85 1.76 13.28 12.98
C LYS A 85 0.79 13.32 14.16
N ASP A 86 -0.33 12.61 14.05
CA ASP A 86 -1.32 12.42 15.12
C ASP A 86 -1.10 11.14 15.94
N SER A 87 0.03 10.46 15.74
CA SER A 87 0.46 9.37 16.60
C SER A 87 1.08 9.92 17.87
N ASP A 88 0.41 9.68 19.01
CA ASP A 88 0.94 10.00 20.35
C ASP A 88 2.04 9.03 20.81
N LEU A 89 2.46 8.08 19.96
CA LEU A 89 3.40 7.02 20.33
C LEU A 89 4.83 7.54 20.45
N ALA A 90 5.49 7.21 21.56
CA ALA A 90 6.93 7.38 21.70
C ALA A 90 7.69 6.47 20.70
N VAL A 91 8.95 6.80 20.40
CA VAL A 91 9.76 6.05 19.41
C VAL A 91 9.84 4.56 19.72
N ASP A 92 10.01 4.19 20.99
CA ASP A 92 10.07 2.79 21.40
C ASP A 92 8.72 2.08 21.26
N GLU A 93 7.61 2.80 21.41
CA GLU A 93 6.27 2.28 21.16
C GLU A 93 6.02 2.08 19.67
N GLN A 94 6.49 3.01 18.84
CA GLN A 94 6.47 2.88 17.38
C GLN A 94 7.26 1.64 16.93
N LYS A 95 8.46 1.41 17.49
CA LYS A 95 9.26 0.20 17.23
C LYS A 95 8.52 -1.07 17.65
N ARG A 96 7.94 -1.10 18.86
CA ARG A 96 7.14 -2.25 19.33
C ARG A 96 5.94 -2.53 18.43
N ALA A 97 5.22 -1.49 18.02
CA ALA A 97 4.09 -1.62 17.10
C ALA A 97 4.54 -2.16 15.73
N PHE A 98 5.66 -1.67 15.20
CA PHE A 98 6.25 -2.12 13.95
C PHE A 98 6.65 -3.60 14.01
N THR A 99 7.40 -3.99 15.04
CA THR A 99 7.79 -5.40 15.26
C THR A 99 6.57 -6.30 15.45
N LYS A 100 5.53 -5.84 16.14
CA LYS A 100 4.27 -6.57 16.30
C LYS A 100 3.62 -6.84 14.94
N GLN A 101 3.50 -5.83 14.08
CA GLN A 101 2.93 -5.99 12.74
C GLN A 101 3.71 -7.00 11.89
N ILE A 102 5.04 -6.98 11.94
CA ILE A 102 5.86 -7.96 11.21
C ILE A 102 5.57 -9.39 11.68
N LYS A 103 5.45 -9.60 13.00
CA LYS A 103 5.15 -10.92 13.57
C LYS A 103 3.75 -11.40 13.16
N GLU A 104 2.77 -10.51 13.14
CA GLU A 104 1.40 -10.82 12.73
C GLU A 104 1.37 -11.27 11.26
N VAL A 105 1.94 -10.47 10.35
CA VAL A 105 2.07 -10.85 8.91
C VAL A 105 2.72 -12.22 8.77
N ASN A 106 3.87 -12.43 9.42
CA ASN A 106 4.59 -13.69 9.31
C ASN A 106 3.78 -14.86 9.88
N SER A 107 2.93 -14.64 10.87
CA SER A 107 2.07 -15.69 11.43
C SER A 107 0.93 -16.02 10.46
N GLU A 108 0.22 -15.00 9.99
CA GLU A 108 -0.92 -15.16 9.09
C GLU A 108 -0.49 -15.77 7.74
N CYS A 109 0.62 -15.32 7.16
CA CYS A 109 1.15 -15.92 5.94
C CYS A 109 1.59 -17.38 6.13
N LYS A 110 2.02 -17.78 7.33
CA LYS A 110 2.41 -19.17 7.59
C LYS A 110 1.22 -20.13 7.48
N GLU A 111 0.01 -19.67 7.74
CA GLU A 111 -1.19 -20.49 7.74
C GLU A 111 -1.66 -20.85 6.33
N ILE A 112 -1.32 -20.01 5.33
CA ILE A 112 -1.79 -20.16 3.95
C ILE A 112 -0.69 -20.60 2.96
N LEU A 113 0.58 -20.48 3.34
CA LEU A 113 1.72 -20.80 2.48
C LEU A 113 2.30 -22.19 2.78
N THR A 114 2.83 -22.84 1.75
CA THR A 114 3.69 -24.02 1.96
C THR A 114 5.01 -23.62 2.65
N GLU A 115 5.76 -24.59 3.17
CA GLU A 115 7.05 -24.31 3.82
C GLU A 115 8.04 -23.56 2.90
N GLU A 116 8.11 -23.93 1.62
CA GLU A 116 8.98 -23.28 0.64
C GLU A 116 8.54 -21.84 0.37
N GLN A 117 7.24 -21.64 0.12
CA GLN A 117 6.67 -20.30 -0.10
C GLN A 117 6.83 -19.42 1.14
N TYR A 118 6.65 -20.00 2.33
CA TYR A 118 6.83 -19.28 3.58
C TYR A 118 8.29 -18.86 3.80
N ALA A 119 9.26 -19.71 3.46
CA ALA A 119 10.67 -19.35 3.50
C ALA A 119 10.99 -18.19 2.53
N MET A 120 10.39 -18.19 1.34
CA MET A 120 10.50 -17.07 0.39
C MET A 120 9.87 -15.80 0.95
N HIS A 121 8.68 -15.90 1.55
CA HIS A 121 8.01 -14.79 2.22
C HIS A 121 8.91 -14.17 3.30
N LEU A 122 9.43 -14.97 4.23
CA LEU A 122 10.31 -14.48 5.30
C LEU A 122 11.53 -13.72 4.75
N LYS A 123 12.15 -14.25 3.69
CA LYS A 123 13.27 -13.60 3.01
C LYS A 123 12.88 -12.28 2.36
N ASN A 124 11.75 -12.26 1.65
CA ASN A 124 11.34 -11.12 0.84
C ASN A 124 10.75 -10.01 1.71
N TRP A 125 9.85 -10.37 2.62
CA TRP A 125 9.27 -9.47 3.61
C TRP A 125 10.32 -8.95 4.59
N GLY A 126 11.27 -9.78 5.01
CA GLY A 126 12.42 -9.36 5.82
C GLY A 126 13.19 -8.21 5.18
N LYS A 127 13.50 -8.28 3.88
CA LYS A 127 14.19 -7.17 3.18
C LYS A 127 13.41 -5.87 3.18
N LEU A 128 12.09 -5.92 2.94
CA LEU A 128 11.24 -4.72 2.94
C LEU A 128 11.12 -4.11 4.33
N THR A 129 10.96 -4.96 5.34
CA THR A 129 10.79 -4.54 6.73
C THR A 129 12.09 -3.99 7.31
N GLU A 130 13.25 -4.57 6.98
CA GLU A 130 14.56 -3.98 7.31
C GLU A 130 14.77 -2.62 6.65
N ALA A 131 14.37 -2.46 5.38
CA ALA A 131 14.47 -1.18 4.69
C ALA A 131 13.56 -0.12 5.33
N ALA A 132 12.33 -0.52 5.68
CA ALA A 132 11.38 0.34 6.38
C ALA A 132 11.89 0.72 7.76
N GLU A 133 12.33 -0.23 8.58
CA GLU A 133 12.86 0.01 9.93
C GLU A 133 14.00 1.04 9.91
N LYS A 134 14.95 0.87 8.98
CA LYS A 134 16.03 1.84 8.77
C LYS A 134 15.48 3.23 8.45
N ARG A 135 14.43 3.37 7.64
CA ARG A 135 13.87 4.71 7.34
C ARG A 135 13.04 5.28 8.49
N PHE A 136 12.30 4.45 9.21
CA PHE A 136 11.48 4.89 10.33
C PHE A 136 12.30 5.40 11.52
N PHE A 137 13.46 4.78 11.79
CA PHE A 137 14.15 4.95 13.08
C PHE A 137 15.61 5.38 12.99
N LYS A 138 16.23 5.47 11.80
CA LYS A 138 17.66 5.84 11.67
C LYS A 138 17.99 7.24 12.17
N ASP A 139 17.07 8.18 12.07
CA ASP A 139 17.29 9.58 12.50
C ASP A 139 16.72 9.88 13.91
N LYS A 140 16.23 8.85 14.62
CA LYS A 140 15.63 8.96 15.96
C LYS A 140 16.52 8.37 17.07
N MET A 141 17.79 8.10 16.78
CA MET A 141 18.80 7.59 17.72
C MET A 141 19.87 8.65 18.01
#